data_AF-A0A820BG95-F1
#
_entry.id   AF-A0A820BG95-F1
#
_cell.length_a   1.000
_cell.length_b   1.000
_cell.length_c   1.000
_cell.angle_alpha   90.00
_cell.angle_beta   90.00
_cell.angle_gamma   90.00
#
_symmetry.space_group_name_H-M   'P 1'
#
loop_
_entity.id
_entity.type
_entity.pdbx_description
1 polymer ?
#
loop_
_entity_poly.entity_id
_entity_poly.type
_entity_poly.pdbx_seq_one_letter_code
_entity_poly.pdbx_strand_id
1 'polypeptide(L)'
;LNIETVYRLLTSFTNVSYQLEALSYTGHIGITEQFWSDCIRYLHRIKILVIGTSHSWFKQITRRIHIDQILEACAVNCPQLRRLEIQWDPETLRLNENSSKFIDHLRIRCIYLSSFVLSDGPYYEGVKANFERAERCGVVRTTTMYQTSIVSALSFYNELKFN
;
A
#
# COMPACT_ATOMS: atom_id res chain seq x y z
N LEU A 1 9.17 16.79 -5.44
CA LEU A 1 8.13 17.08 -6.45
C LEU A 1 6.93 17.68 -5.73
N ASN A 2 6.19 18.61 -6.35
CA ASN A 2 4.92 19.05 -5.77
C ASN A 2 3.85 17.96 -5.94
N ILE A 3 2.82 17.94 -5.08
CA ILE A 3 1.73 16.93 -5.13
C ILE A 3 1.05 16.90 -6.49
N GLU A 4 0.81 18.07 -7.09
CA GLU A 4 0.10 18.20 -8.37
C GLU A 4 0.81 17.48 -9.52
N THR A 5 2.14 17.60 -9.59
CA THR A 5 2.94 16.89 -10.61
C THR A 5 2.88 15.39 -10.39
N VAL A 6 2.94 14.92 -9.14
CA VAL A 6 2.82 13.49 -8.84
C VAL A 6 1.43 12.98 -9.19
N TYR A 7 0.38 13.73 -8.84
CA TYR A 7 -0.99 13.41 -9.20
C TYR A 7 -1.13 13.23 -10.72
N ARG A 8 -0.74 14.25 -11.50
CA ARG A 8 -0.79 14.20 -12.98
C ARG A 8 -0.03 13.01 -13.55
N LEU A 9 1.15 12.72 -13.01
CA LEU A 9 1.95 11.56 -13.42
C LEU A 9 1.18 10.26 -13.16
N LEU A 10 0.70 10.04 -11.94
CA LEU A 10 0.01 8.81 -11.57
C LEU A 10 -1.33 8.62 -12.32
N THR A 11 -2.04 9.70 -12.64
CA THR A 11 -3.27 9.63 -13.44
C THR A 11 -3.02 9.49 -14.95
N SER A 12 -1.78 9.68 -15.42
CA SER A 12 -1.44 9.54 -16.84
C SER A 12 -1.37 8.08 -17.32
N PHE A 13 -1.28 7.11 -16.40
CA PHE A 13 -1.18 5.68 -16.71
C PHE A 13 -2.49 5.03 -17.23
N THR A 14 -3.49 5.84 -17.58
CA THR A 14 -4.81 5.40 -18.07
C THR A 14 -4.77 4.66 -19.41
N ASN A 15 -3.86 5.01 -20.33
CA ASN A 15 -3.94 4.58 -21.73
C ASN A 15 -2.59 4.51 -22.50
N VAL A 16 -1.44 4.45 -21.80
CA VAL A 16 -0.12 4.50 -22.47
C VAL A 16 0.48 3.09 -22.62
N SER A 17 1.34 2.92 -23.62
CA SER A 17 2.23 1.77 -23.84
C SER A 17 3.16 1.45 -22.65
N TYR A 18 3.20 2.31 -21.62
CA TYR A 18 3.96 2.14 -20.40
C TYR A 18 3.03 1.85 -19.23
N GLN A 19 3.33 0.81 -18.46
CA GLN A 19 2.53 0.36 -17.34
C GLN A 19 3.38 0.36 -16.07
N LEU A 20 2.91 1.08 -15.06
CA LEU A 20 3.59 1.16 -13.77
C LEU A 20 3.39 -0.14 -12.98
N GLU A 21 4.46 -0.92 -12.83
CA GLU A 21 4.43 -2.19 -12.08
C GLU A 21 4.87 -2.05 -10.62
N ALA A 22 5.64 -1.01 -10.29
CA ALA A 22 6.07 -0.74 -8.93
C ALA A 22 6.10 0.77 -8.64
N LEU A 23 5.61 1.14 -7.46
CA LEU A 23 5.60 2.51 -6.97
C LEU A 23 6.03 2.52 -5.52
N SER A 24 7.01 3.36 -5.20
CA SER A 24 7.30 3.78 -3.83
C SER A 24 7.23 5.29 -3.77
N TYR A 25 6.22 5.79 -3.06
CA TYR A 25 6.05 7.22 -2.84
C TYR A 25 5.58 7.48 -1.42
N THR A 26 6.53 7.94 -0.60
CA THR A 26 6.36 8.07 0.85
C THR A 26 6.91 9.40 1.36
N GLY A 27 6.59 9.73 2.61
CA GLY A 27 7.18 10.87 3.33
C GLY A 27 6.52 12.24 3.09
N HIS A 28 5.46 12.31 2.29
CA HIS A 28 4.74 13.56 2.06
C HIS A 28 3.50 13.68 2.97
N ILE A 29 3.61 14.54 3.98
CA ILE A 29 2.62 14.75 5.07
C ILE A 29 1.24 15.18 4.58
N GLY A 30 1.20 15.98 3.50
CA GLY A 30 -0.06 16.51 2.94
C GLY A 30 -0.90 15.50 2.14
N ILE A 31 -0.47 14.24 2.04
CA ILE A 31 -1.19 13.23 1.27
C ILE A 31 -2.27 12.57 2.12
N THR A 32 -3.47 12.48 1.55
CA THR A 32 -4.66 11.89 2.18
C THR A 32 -5.05 10.57 1.51
N GLU A 33 -5.97 9.84 2.14
CA GLU A 33 -6.65 8.68 1.55
C GLU A 33 -7.35 8.99 0.22
N GLN A 34 -7.85 10.22 0.05
CA GLN A 34 -8.55 10.65 -1.17
C GLN A 34 -7.57 10.72 -2.35
N PHE A 35 -6.40 11.32 -2.15
CA PHE A 35 -5.34 11.35 -3.16
C PHE A 35 -5.03 9.93 -3.65
N TRP A 36 -4.86 8.99 -2.72
CA TRP A 36 -4.55 7.60 -3.10
C TRP A 36 -5.71 6.91 -3.79
N SER A 37 -6.95 7.08 -3.31
CA SER A 37 -8.14 6.52 -3.96
C SER A 37 -8.34 7.05 -5.38
N ASP A 38 -7.94 8.29 -5.64
CA ASP A 38 -7.96 8.90 -6.97
C ASP A 38 -6.82 8.41 -7.87
N CYS A 39 -5.62 8.21 -7.34
CA CYS A 39 -4.50 7.70 -8.14
C CYS A 39 -4.59 6.19 -8.41
N ILE A 40 -4.96 5.38 -7.41
CA ILE A 40 -4.95 3.90 -7.46
C ILE A 40 -5.85 3.36 -8.57
N ARG A 41 -6.94 4.06 -8.92
CA ARG A 41 -7.83 3.64 -10.01
C ARG A 41 -7.15 3.57 -11.38
N TYR A 42 -5.97 4.16 -11.53
CA TYR A 42 -5.19 4.15 -12.77
C TYR A 42 -4.03 3.15 -12.73
N LEU A 43 -3.82 2.47 -11.60
CA LEU A 43 -2.66 1.60 -11.34
C LEU A 43 -2.99 0.11 -11.56
N HIS A 44 -3.65 -0.24 -12.67
CA HIS A 44 -4.17 -1.60 -12.89
C HIS A 44 -3.13 -2.72 -12.94
N ARG A 45 -1.89 -2.39 -13.31
CA ARG A 45 -0.76 -3.35 -13.41
C ARG A 45 0.21 -3.30 -12.23
N ILE A 46 -0.12 -2.55 -11.18
CA ILE A 46 0.76 -2.42 -10.03
C ILE A 46 0.91 -3.78 -9.34
N LYS A 47 2.16 -4.17 -9.11
CA LYS A 47 2.57 -5.38 -8.37
C LYS A 47 3.15 -5.02 -7.01
N ILE A 48 3.81 -3.88 -6.89
CA ILE A 48 4.42 -3.39 -5.65
C ILE A 48 3.94 -1.96 -5.39
N LEU A 49 3.31 -1.73 -4.24
CA LEU A 49 2.84 -0.41 -3.84
C LEU A 49 3.33 -0.10 -2.43
N VAL A 50 4.16 0.93 -2.30
CA VAL A 50 4.68 1.43 -1.02
C VAL A 50 4.24 2.88 -0.85
N ILE A 51 3.40 3.14 0.14
CA ILE A 51 2.75 4.44 0.34
C ILE A 51 2.72 4.84 1.82
N GLY A 52 2.43 6.11 2.05
CA GLY A 52 2.24 6.66 3.39
C GLY A 52 3.43 7.47 3.88
N THR A 53 3.45 7.79 5.16
CA THR A 53 4.52 8.58 5.78
C THR A 53 4.80 7.97 7.14
N SER A 54 5.98 7.38 7.30
CA SER A 54 6.47 6.86 8.57
C SER A 54 7.17 7.95 9.40
N HIS A 55 7.11 7.79 10.72
CA HIS A 55 8.06 8.26 11.74
C HIS A 55 8.40 9.77 11.77
N SER A 56 8.12 10.38 12.93
CA SER A 56 8.50 11.76 13.35
C SER A 56 7.63 12.92 12.86
N TRP A 57 6.65 12.68 11.99
CA TRP A 57 5.72 13.71 11.52
C TRP A 57 4.33 13.67 12.18
N PHE A 58 4.08 12.78 13.14
CA PHE A 58 2.77 12.66 13.79
C PHE A 58 2.27 13.97 14.43
N LYS A 59 3.17 14.87 14.85
CA LYS A 59 2.81 16.21 15.36
C LYS A 59 2.33 17.17 14.26
N GLN A 60 2.60 16.86 12.99
CA GLN A 60 2.24 17.67 11.83
C GLN A 60 1.09 17.07 11.01
N ILE A 61 0.78 15.78 11.20
CA ILE A 61 -0.39 15.13 10.60
C ILE A 61 -1.62 15.48 11.46
N THR A 62 -2.40 16.45 10.99
CA THR A 62 -3.60 16.93 11.70
C THR A 62 -4.83 16.07 11.44
N ARG A 63 -4.82 15.25 10.38
CA ARG A 63 -5.98 14.47 9.94
C ARG A 63 -5.65 12.98 9.92
N ARG A 64 -6.49 12.17 10.59
CA ARG A 64 -6.34 10.71 10.57
C ARG A 64 -6.75 10.15 9.21
N ILE A 65 -5.99 9.16 8.74
CA ILE A 65 -6.14 8.53 7.44
C ILE A 65 -7.11 7.35 7.51
N HIS A 66 -8.06 7.30 6.58
CA HIS A 66 -8.96 6.16 6.41
C HIS A 66 -8.31 5.08 5.52
N ILE A 67 -7.45 4.26 6.11
CA ILE A 67 -6.74 3.18 5.42
C ILE A 67 -7.68 2.22 4.68
N ASP A 68 -8.88 1.98 5.20
CA ASP A 68 -9.88 1.08 4.58
C ASP A 68 -10.30 1.53 3.17
N GLN A 69 -10.35 2.84 2.90
CA GLN A 69 -10.66 3.36 1.55
C GLN A 69 -9.53 3.05 0.57
N ILE A 70 -8.29 3.07 1.04
CA ILE A 70 -7.13 2.69 0.25
C ILE A 70 -7.15 1.19 -0.04
N LEU A 71 -7.47 0.36 0.96
CA LEU A 71 -7.60 -1.10 0.76
C LEU A 71 -8.70 -1.42 -0.25
N GLU A 72 -9.85 -0.74 -0.16
CA GLU A 72 -10.94 -0.89 -1.13
C GLU A 72 -10.49 -0.49 -2.53
N ALA A 73 -9.81 0.66 -2.68
CA ALA A 73 -9.29 1.10 -3.96
C ALA A 73 -8.31 0.07 -4.56
N CYS A 74 -7.42 -0.51 -3.74
CA CYS A 74 -6.53 -1.58 -4.18
C CYS A 74 -7.30 -2.85 -4.58
N ALA A 75 -8.27 -3.28 -3.78
CA ALA A 75 -9.08 -4.48 -4.04
C ALA A 75 -9.85 -4.37 -5.37
N VAL A 76 -10.39 -3.19 -5.67
CA VAL A 76 -11.16 -2.94 -6.90
C VAL A 76 -10.24 -2.82 -8.12
N ASN A 77 -9.11 -2.13 -8.00
CA ASN A 77 -8.35 -1.67 -9.16
C ASN A 77 -7.03 -2.42 -9.42
N CYS A 78 -6.48 -3.13 -8.43
CA CYS A 78 -5.12 -3.70 -8.47
C CYS A 78 -5.11 -5.23 -8.31
N PRO A 79 -5.65 -6.00 -9.26
CA PRO A 79 -5.72 -7.47 -9.15
C PRO A 79 -4.35 -8.15 -9.18
N GLN A 80 -3.31 -7.48 -9.69
CA GLN A 80 -1.94 -8.00 -9.78
C GLN A 80 -1.07 -7.66 -8.56
N LEU A 81 -1.63 -7.02 -7.54
CA LEU A 81 -0.89 -6.58 -6.37
C LEU A 81 -0.26 -7.77 -5.62
N ARG A 82 1.06 -7.74 -5.45
CA ARG A 82 1.87 -8.77 -4.78
C ARG A 82 2.44 -8.30 -3.46
N ARG A 83 2.83 -7.02 -3.38
CA ARG A 83 3.39 -6.40 -2.19
C ARG A 83 2.73 -5.06 -1.94
N LEU A 84 2.14 -4.91 -0.76
CA LEU A 84 1.58 -3.65 -0.28
C LEU A 84 2.32 -3.25 0.99
N GLU A 85 2.76 -2.01 1.07
CA GLU A 85 3.30 -1.43 2.29
C GLU A 85 2.64 -0.09 2.56
N ILE A 86 2.11 0.04 3.77
CA ILE A 86 1.45 1.25 4.24
C ILE A 86 2.18 1.73 5.49
N GLN A 87 2.87 2.86 5.35
CA GLN A 87 3.86 3.34 6.32
C GLN A 87 3.31 4.27 7.41
N TRP A 88 2.02 4.63 7.36
CA TRP A 88 1.43 5.48 8.39
C TRP A 88 1.48 4.84 9.77
N ASP A 89 1.87 5.61 10.77
CA ASP A 89 1.94 5.16 12.16
C ASP A 89 0.51 4.91 12.73
N PRO A 90 0.33 3.99 13.69
CA PRO A 90 -0.99 3.60 14.19
C PRO A 90 -1.86 4.77 14.68
N GLU A 91 -1.25 5.79 15.27
CA GLU A 91 -1.93 6.98 15.81
C GLU A 91 -2.52 7.86 14.70
N THR A 92 -1.97 7.76 13.50
CA THR A 92 -2.42 8.49 12.31
C THR A 92 -3.55 7.76 11.57
N LEU A 93 -3.85 6.52 11.93
CA LEU A 93 -4.91 5.74 11.30
C LEU A 93 -6.26 5.98 11.99
N ARG A 94 -7.32 6.04 11.19
CA ARG A 94 -8.69 6.00 11.69
C ARG A 94 -9.24 4.58 11.56
N LEU A 95 -9.43 3.93 12.70
CA LEU A 95 -10.01 2.58 12.79
C LEU A 95 -11.52 2.63 12.53
N ASN A 96 -12.04 1.58 11.90
CA ASN A 96 -13.46 1.37 11.64
C ASN A 96 -13.87 0.01 12.19
N GLU A 97 -15.05 -0.09 12.82
CA GLU A 97 -15.60 -1.38 13.27
C GLU A 97 -15.78 -2.37 12.11
N ASN A 98 -15.96 -1.85 10.89
CA ASN A 98 -16.11 -2.63 9.67
C ASN A 98 -14.80 -2.90 8.91
N SER A 99 -13.62 -2.54 9.46
CA SER A 99 -12.33 -2.73 8.77
C SER A 99 -12.11 -4.18 8.29
N SER A 100 -12.63 -5.17 9.01
CA SER A 100 -12.56 -6.59 8.63
C SER A 100 -13.11 -6.88 7.24
N LYS A 101 -14.18 -6.20 6.81
CA LYS A 101 -14.79 -6.37 5.48
C LYS A 101 -13.86 -5.91 4.36
N PHE A 102 -13.18 -4.77 4.56
CA PHE A 102 -12.22 -4.22 3.59
C PHE A 102 -10.97 -5.09 3.49
N ILE A 103 -10.50 -5.62 4.62
CA ILE A 103 -9.37 -6.56 4.67
C ILE A 103 -9.71 -7.86 3.94
N ASP A 104 -10.90 -8.43 4.19
CA ASP A 104 -11.40 -9.62 3.49
C ASP A 104 -11.51 -9.35 1.98
N HIS A 105 -12.04 -8.18 1.59
CA HIS A 105 -12.18 -7.80 0.19
C HIS A 105 -10.82 -7.70 -0.52
N LEU A 106 -9.83 -7.02 0.10
CA LEU A 106 -8.46 -6.99 -0.41
C LEU A 106 -7.88 -8.40 -0.58
N ARG A 107 -8.01 -9.26 0.44
CA ARG A 107 -7.48 -10.63 0.39
C ARG A 107 -8.08 -11.46 -0.75
N ILE A 108 -9.38 -11.32 -0.99
CA ILE A 108 -10.13 -12.07 -2.01
C ILE A 108 -9.80 -11.56 -3.42
N ARG A 109 -9.67 -10.24 -3.59
CA ARG A 109 -9.44 -9.64 -4.91
C ARG A 109 -7.97 -9.64 -5.33
N CYS A 110 -7.06 -9.43 -4.39
CA CYS A 110 -5.61 -9.45 -4.62
C CYS A 110 -5.03 -10.82 -4.25
N ILE A 111 -5.39 -11.85 -5.02
CA ILE A 111 -4.99 -13.25 -4.74
C ILE A 111 -3.46 -13.44 -4.69
N TYR A 112 -2.70 -12.63 -5.43
CA TYR A 112 -1.23 -12.70 -5.48
C TYR A 112 -0.51 -11.97 -4.34
N LEU A 113 -1.25 -11.34 -3.42
CA LEU A 113 -0.67 -10.59 -2.30
C LEU A 113 0.12 -11.54 -1.37
N SER A 114 1.44 -11.42 -1.40
CA SER A 114 2.38 -12.25 -0.62
C SER A 114 3.14 -11.47 0.45
N SER A 115 2.98 -10.14 0.46
CA SER A 115 3.50 -9.25 1.50
C SER A 115 2.52 -8.10 1.73
N PHE A 116 2.06 -7.94 2.96
CA PHE A 116 1.34 -6.75 3.40
C PHE A 116 2.02 -6.20 4.65
N VAL A 117 2.70 -5.07 4.52
CA VAL A 117 3.52 -4.45 5.55
C VAL A 117 2.78 -3.26 6.15
N LEU A 118 2.67 -3.23 7.47
CA LEU A 118 2.00 -2.20 8.25
C LEU A 118 2.83 -1.83 9.48
N SER A 119 2.61 -0.65 10.04
CA SER A 119 3.17 -0.33 11.35
C SER A 119 2.51 -1.15 12.47
N ASP A 120 3.32 -1.53 13.46
CA ASP A 120 2.88 -2.29 14.63
C ASP A 120 1.74 -1.56 15.37
N GLY A 121 0.58 -2.19 15.54
CA GLY A 121 -0.56 -1.58 16.23
C GLY A 121 -1.89 -2.30 16.03
N PRO A 122 -3.01 -1.76 16.54
CA PRO A 122 -4.31 -2.44 16.53
C PRO A 122 -4.81 -2.82 15.12
N TYR A 123 -4.54 -1.97 14.12
CA TYR A 123 -4.90 -2.28 12.74
C TYR A 123 -4.09 -3.45 12.18
N TYR A 124 -2.77 -3.47 12.43
CA TYR A 124 -1.90 -4.58 12.06
C TYR A 124 -2.38 -5.91 12.66
N GLU A 125 -2.72 -5.94 13.96
CA GLU A 125 -3.23 -7.15 14.62
C GLU A 125 -4.54 -7.63 13.99
N GLY A 126 -5.46 -6.71 13.67
CA GLY A 126 -6.70 -7.04 12.98
C GLY A 126 -6.48 -7.63 11.58
N VAL A 127 -5.54 -7.07 10.81
CA VAL A 127 -5.15 -7.57 9.49
C VAL A 127 -4.49 -8.94 9.59
N LYS A 128 -3.55 -9.11 10.53
CA LYS A 128 -2.84 -10.37 10.77
C LYS A 128 -3.80 -11.48 11.13
N ALA A 129 -4.67 -11.27 12.13
CA ALA A 129 -5.66 -12.25 12.55
C ALA A 129 -6.62 -12.62 11.40
N ASN A 130 -6.99 -11.66 10.55
CA ASN A 130 -7.82 -11.93 9.37
C ASN A 130 -7.13 -12.86 8.35
N PHE A 131 -5.85 -12.62 8.06
CA PHE A 131 -5.08 -13.46 7.12
C PHE A 131 -4.76 -14.85 7.69
N GLU A 132 -4.46 -14.94 8.99
CA GLU A 132 -4.24 -16.22 9.68
C GLU A 132 -5.50 -17.09 9.71
N ARG A 133 -6.68 -16.49 9.97
CA ARG A 133 -7.98 -17.18 9.89
C ARG A 133 -8.28 -17.74 8.50
N ALA A 134 -7.71 -17.15 7.46
CA ALA A 134 -7.81 -17.64 6.08
C ALA A 134 -6.62 -18.50 5.65
N GLU A 135 -5.82 -19.01 6.60
CA GLU A 135 -4.67 -19.89 6.37
C GLU A 135 -3.58 -19.27 5.48
N ARG A 136 -3.53 -17.93 5.39
CA ARG A 136 -2.52 -17.16 4.65
C ARG A 136 -1.46 -16.59 5.60
N CYS A 137 -0.85 -17.46 6.40
CA CYS A 137 0.18 -17.11 7.36
C CYS A 137 1.42 -16.49 6.69
N GLY A 138 2.09 -15.54 7.36
CA GLY A 138 3.35 -14.94 6.89
C GLY A 138 3.22 -13.90 5.77
N VAL A 139 1.99 -13.59 5.32
CA VAL A 139 1.73 -12.48 4.38
C VAL A 139 1.86 -11.14 5.08
N VAL A 140 1.31 -11.00 6.30
CA VAL A 140 1.26 -9.74 7.04
C VAL A 140 2.54 -9.56 7.85
N ARG A 141 3.22 -8.41 7.71
CA ARG A 141 4.51 -8.09 8.33
C ARG A 141 4.50 -6.69 8.92
N THR A 142 5.44 -6.43 9.81
CA THR A 142 5.59 -5.14 10.48
C THR A 142 6.65 -4.30 9.76
N THR A 143 6.52 -2.98 9.76
CA THR A 143 7.53 -2.06 9.20
C THR A 143 8.87 -2.12 9.94
N THR A 144 8.86 -2.58 11.20
CA THR A 144 10.06 -2.82 12.02
C THR A 144 10.88 -4.04 11.55
N MET A 145 10.21 -5.05 10.98
CA MET A 145 10.84 -6.31 10.59
C MET A 145 11.09 -6.42 9.08
N TYR A 146 10.41 -5.60 8.27
CA TYR A 146 10.48 -5.69 6.82
C TYR A 146 10.27 -4.34 6.14
N GLN A 147 11.08 -4.08 5.11
CA GLN A 147 10.90 -2.95 4.19
C GLN A 147 10.74 -3.47 2.76
N THR A 148 9.67 -3.05 2.10
CA THR A 148 9.35 -3.43 0.73
C THR A 148 10.24 -2.67 -0.23
N SER A 149 11.13 -3.40 -0.89
CA SER A 149 11.93 -2.87 -1.99
C SER A 149 11.18 -2.99 -3.32
N ILE A 150 11.27 -1.94 -4.15
CA ILE A 150 10.80 -1.95 -5.54
C ILE A 150 11.85 -2.50 -6.53
N VAL A 151 13.07 -2.79 -6.06
CA VAL A 151 14.20 -3.20 -6.90
C VAL A 151 13.89 -4.47 -7.71
N SER A 152 13.02 -5.35 -7.20
CA SER A 152 12.56 -6.55 -7.92
C SER A 152 11.73 -6.26 -9.17
N ALA A 153 11.34 -5.00 -9.43
CA ALA A 153 10.64 -4.59 -10.64
C ALA A 153 11.58 -4.15 -11.77
N LEU A 154 12.90 -4.09 -11.53
CA LEU A 154 13.88 -3.76 -12.56
C LEU A 154 13.96 -4.89 -13.60
N SER A 155 14.05 -4.54 -14.89
CA SER A 155 14.11 -5.51 -15.99
C SER A 155 15.27 -6.50 -15.88
N PHE A 156 16.38 -6.08 -15.25
CA PHE A 156 17.59 -6.87 -15.07
C PHE A 156 17.77 -7.31 -13.60
N TYR A 157 16.70 -7.36 -12.80
CA TYR A 157 16.79 -7.73 -11.39
C TYR A 157 17.49 -9.08 -11.17
N ASN A 158 17.20 -10.08 -12.00
CA ASN A 158 17.79 -11.41 -11.90
C ASN A 158 19.30 -11.42 -12.23
N GLU A 159 19.83 -10.36 -12.85
CA GLU A 159 21.24 -10.18 -13.15
C GLU A 159 21.98 -9.44 -12.04
N LEU A 160 21.26 -8.84 -11.08
CA LEU A 160 21.85 -8.27 -9.88
C LEU A 160 22.44 -9.41 -9.05
N LYS A 161 23.76 -9.57 -9.16
CA LYS A 161 24.53 -10.44 -8.27
C LYS A 161 24.55 -9.79 -6.89
N PHE A 162 23.60 -10.16 -6.05
CA PHE A 162 23.70 -9.91 -4.62
C PHE A 162 24.63 -10.99 -4.05
N ASN A 163 25.91 -10.62 -3.87
CA ASN A 163 26.87 -11.45 -3.14
C ASN A 163 26.59 -11.38 -1.64
#